data_AF-A0A2R7NJY3-F1
#
_entry.id   AF-A0A2R7NJY3-F1
#
_cell.length_a   1.000
_cell.length_b   1.000
_cell.length_c   1.000
_cell.angle_alpha   90.00
_cell.angle_beta   90.00
_cell.angle_gamma   90.00
#
_symmetry.space_group_name_H-M   'P 1'
#
loop_
_entity.id
_entity.type
_entity.pdbx_description
1 polymer ?
#
loop_
_entity_poly.entity_id
_entity_poly.type
_entity_poly.pdbx_seq_one_letter_code
_entity_poly.pdbx_strand_id
1 'polypeptide(L)'
;GQGGALVPLMCVDKTPQELASFDALVTEARQFTAPGHDWAIVFAAAMSGTLNQAPSSADAEAPLQRMVDAIKGGAHGAFIPFDRQGHPVRFG
;
A
#
# COMPACT_ATOMS: atom_id res chain seq x y z
N GLY A 1 4.54 -24.74 -5.29
CA GLY A 1 4.05 -23.78 -4.29
C GLY A 1 2.67 -23.31 -4.70
N GLN A 2 1.75 -23.13 -3.76
CA GLN A 2 0.48 -22.45 -4.03
C GLN A 2 0.75 -20.93 -3.99
N GLY A 3 1.42 -20.43 -5.03
CA GLY A 3 1.62 -19.00 -5.22
C GLY A 3 0.29 -18.39 -5.63
N GLY A 4 -0.58 -18.13 -4.66
CA GLY A 4 -1.81 -17.40 -4.89
C GLY A 4 -1.49 -16.00 -5.38
N ALA A 5 -2.17 -15.55 -6.43
CA ALA A 5 -2.03 -14.16 -6.89
C ALA A 5 -2.43 -13.21 -5.75
N LEU A 6 -1.63 -12.19 -5.50
CA LEU A 6 -1.99 -11.12 -4.58
C LEU A 6 -3.21 -10.40 -5.16
N VAL A 7 -4.31 -10.39 -4.42
CA VAL A 7 -5.53 -9.66 -4.79
C VAL A 7 -5.54 -8.34 -4.04
N PRO A 8 -5.50 -7.19 -4.74
CA PRO A 8 -5.58 -5.89 -4.10
C PRO A 8 -6.95 -5.73 -3.43
N LEU A 9 -6.93 -5.38 -2.13
CA LEU A 9 -8.15 -5.10 -1.37
C LEU A 9 -8.44 -3.60 -1.29
N MET A 10 -7.40 -2.80 -1.10
CA MET A 10 -7.48 -1.35 -0.89
C MET A 10 -6.29 -0.67 -1.56
N CYS A 11 -6.49 0.60 -1.95
CA CYS A 11 -5.45 1.49 -2.47
C CYS A 11 -5.66 2.86 -1.84
N VAL A 12 -4.61 3.45 -1.27
CA VAL A 12 -4.66 4.76 -0.61
C VAL A 12 -3.43 5.58 -0.97
N ASP A 13 -3.62 6.83 -1.35
CA ASP A 13 -2.60 7.88 -1.26
C ASP A 13 -2.76 8.60 0.07
N LYS A 14 -1.71 8.61 0.89
CA LYS A 14 -1.69 9.41 2.12
C LYS A 14 -0.42 10.21 2.20
N THR A 15 -0.54 11.46 2.57
CA THR A 15 0.61 12.27 2.97
C THR A 15 1.14 11.84 4.35
N PRO A 16 2.41 12.14 4.67
CA PRO A 16 2.95 11.90 6.01
C PRO A 16 2.14 12.58 7.13
N GLN A 17 1.45 13.67 6.83
CA GLN A 17 0.61 14.41 7.78
C GLN A 17 -0.74 13.73 8.01
N GLU A 18 -1.30 13.07 7.00
CA GLU A 18 -2.56 12.31 7.10
C GLU A 18 -2.37 10.95 7.77
N LEU A 19 -1.16 10.41 7.76
CA LEU A 19 -0.83 9.13 8.36
C LEU A 19 0.09 9.28 9.58
N ALA A 20 -0.54 9.54 10.73
CA ALA A 20 0.16 9.76 12.00
C ALA A 20 0.95 8.54 12.50
N SER A 21 0.51 7.33 12.18
CA SER A 21 1.18 6.08 12.59
C SER A 21 0.72 4.89 11.73
N PHE A 22 1.49 3.80 11.78
CA PHE A 22 1.06 2.54 11.16
C PHE A 22 -0.21 1.98 11.82
N ASP A 23 -0.37 2.12 13.14
CA ASP A 23 -1.59 1.70 13.85
C ASP A 23 -2.84 2.43 13.34
N ALA A 24 -2.72 3.73 13.03
CA ALA A 24 -3.80 4.49 12.41
C ALA A 24 -4.18 3.92 11.03
N LEU A 25 -3.19 3.51 10.23
CA LEU A 25 -3.44 2.82 8.94
C LEU A 25 -4.20 1.51 9.15
N VAL A 26 -3.77 0.69 10.11
CA VAL A 26 -4.43 -0.60 10.41
C VAL A 26 -5.87 -0.38 10.87
N THR A 27 -6.09 0.61 11.74
CA THR A 27 -7.42 0.95 12.26
C THR A 27 -8.34 1.41 11.14
N GLU A 28 -7.87 2.27 10.24
CA GLU A 28 -8.63 2.69 9.07
C GLU A 28 -8.95 1.52 8.14
N ALA A 29 -7.95 0.70 7.80
CA ALA A 29 -8.12 -0.44 6.91
C ALA A 29 -9.18 -1.45 7.43
N ARG A 30 -9.30 -1.62 8.76
CA ARG A 30 -10.34 -2.46 9.37
C ARG A 30 -11.76 -1.97 9.09
N GLN A 31 -11.96 -0.69 8.81
CA GLN A 31 -13.28 -0.13 8.49
C GLN A 31 -13.74 -0.52 7.08
N PHE A 32 -12.80 -0.90 6.21
CA PHE A 32 -13.06 -1.27 4.82
C PHE A 32 -13.04 -2.79 4.57
N THR A 33 -12.63 -3.58 5.56
CA THR A 33 -12.62 -5.04 5.47
C THR A 33 -13.77 -5.67 6.26
N ALA A 34 -14.46 -6.64 5.66
CA ALA A 34 -15.43 -7.46 6.39
C ALA A 34 -14.71 -8.40 7.38
N PRO A 35 -15.36 -8.79 8.50
CA PRO A 35 -14.82 -9.81 9.40
C PRO A 35 -14.40 -11.08 8.63
N GLY A 36 -13.17 -11.55 8.87
CA GLY A 36 -12.60 -12.71 8.19
C GLY A 36 -12.05 -12.44 6.78
N HIS A 37 -12.16 -11.21 6.28
CA HIS A 37 -11.60 -10.74 5.00
C HIS A 37 -10.54 -9.65 5.24
N ASP A 38 -9.75 -9.87 6.27
CA ASP A 38 -8.66 -9.02 6.69
C ASP A 38 -7.52 -9.02 5.65
N TRP A 39 -6.94 -7.86 5.38
CA TRP A 39 -5.73 -7.75 4.57
C TRP A 39 -4.55 -8.39 5.31
N ALA A 40 -3.66 -9.05 4.56
CA ALA A 40 -2.50 -9.75 5.12
C ALA A 40 -1.20 -8.92 5.03
N ILE A 41 -1.06 -8.15 3.96
CA ILE A 41 0.16 -7.38 3.67
C ILE A 41 -0.20 -6.05 3.02
N VAL A 42 0.59 -5.02 3.29
CA VAL A 42 0.52 -3.72 2.60
C VAL A 42 1.82 -3.49 1.85
N PHE A 43 1.73 -3.04 0.60
CA PHE A 43 2.88 -2.57 -0.16
C PHE A 43 2.90 -1.05 -0.10
N ALA A 44 4.06 -0.48 0.20
CA ALA A 44 4.25 0.97 0.29
C ALA A 44 5.32 1.45 -0.70
N ALA A 45 5.12 2.66 -1.21
CA ALA A 45 6.06 3.41 -2.01
C ALA A 45 5.96 4.89 -1.62
N ALA A 46 7.04 5.65 -1.80
CA ALA A 46 7.04 7.10 -1.61
C ALA A 46 7.01 7.81 -2.96
N MET A 47 6.23 8.88 -3.04
CA MET A 47 6.23 9.80 -4.18
C MET A 47 6.87 11.12 -3.77
N SER A 48 7.83 11.58 -4.56
CA SER A 48 8.45 12.88 -4.33
C SER A 48 7.57 14.00 -4.87
N GLY A 49 7.50 15.10 -4.14
CA GLY A 49 6.89 16.34 -4.60
C GLY A 49 7.79 17.11 -5.59
N THR A 50 7.27 18.21 -6.10
CA THR A 50 8.00 19.14 -6.97
C THR A 50 8.16 20.50 -6.30
N LEU A 51 9.37 21.08 -6.32
CA LEU A 51 9.63 22.43 -5.82
C LEU A 51 9.03 22.74 -4.42
N ASN A 52 9.27 21.85 -3.44
CA ASN A 52 8.72 21.91 -2.08
C ASN A 52 7.18 21.79 -1.96
N GLN A 53 6.49 21.40 -3.03
CA GLN A 53 5.07 21.10 -3.01
C GLN A 53 4.86 19.59 -2.97
N ALA A 54 4.07 19.11 -2.01
CA ALA A 54 3.64 17.72 -1.95
C ALA A 54 2.80 17.36 -3.19
N PRO A 55 2.89 16.12 -3.70
CA PRO A 55 2.03 15.67 -4.80
C PRO A 55 0.56 15.73 -4.37
N SER A 56 -0.31 16.09 -5.30
CA SER A 56 -1.75 15.98 -5.09
C SER A 56 -2.25 14.55 -5.29
N SER A 57 -3.46 14.24 -4.84
CA SER A 57 -4.09 12.93 -5.12
C SER A 57 -4.22 12.66 -6.62
N ALA A 58 -4.44 13.70 -7.44
CA ALA A 58 -4.48 13.57 -8.90
C ALA A 58 -3.11 13.18 -9.48
N ASP A 59 -2.01 13.66 -8.91
CA ASP A 59 -0.66 13.24 -9.28
C ASP A 59 -0.38 11.79 -8.86
N ALA A 60 -1.00 11.36 -7.74
CA ALA A 60 -0.85 10.02 -7.18
C ALA A 60 -1.60 8.93 -7.96
N GLU A 61 -2.69 9.27 -8.64
CA GLU A 61 -3.59 8.34 -9.35
C GLU A 61 -2.84 7.41 -10.32
N ALA A 62 -2.09 7.96 -11.27
CA ALA A 62 -1.42 7.15 -12.29
C ALA A 62 -0.30 6.26 -11.71
N PRO A 63 0.57 6.74 -10.80
CA PRO A 63 1.55 5.88 -10.13
C PRO A 63 0.92 4.81 -9.23
N LEU A 64 -0.16 5.11 -8.52
CA LEU A 64 -0.90 4.12 -7.73
C LEU A 64 -1.48 3.02 -8.63
N GLN A 65 -2.07 3.37 -9.77
CA GLN A 65 -2.61 2.39 -10.69
C GLN A 65 -1.53 1.46 -11.24
N ARG A 66 -0.36 2.02 -11.60
CA ARG A 66 0.81 1.21 -12.02
C ARG A 66 1.29 0.28 -10.92
N MET A 67 1.28 0.73 -9.67
CA MET A 67 1.65 -0.08 -8.52
C MET A 67 0.68 -1.27 -8.34
N VAL A 68 -0.62 -1.03 -8.44
CA VAL A 68 -1.65 -2.07 -8.39
C VAL A 68 -1.44 -3.11 -9.50
N ASP A 69 -1.21 -2.66 -10.73
CA ASP A 69 -1.01 -3.54 -11.88
C ASP A 69 0.30 -4.35 -11.76
N ALA A 70 1.38 -3.72 -11.26
CA ALA A 70 2.65 -4.38 -11.01
C ALA A 70 2.50 -5.49 -9.94
N ILE A 71 1.81 -5.21 -8.82
CA ILE A 71 1.55 -6.20 -7.76
C ILE A 71 0.72 -7.37 -8.28
N LYS A 72 -0.35 -7.11 -9.06
CA LYS A 72 -1.16 -8.17 -9.70
C LYS A 72 -0.32 -9.03 -10.64
N GLY A 73 0.64 -8.42 -11.35
CA GLY A 73 1.60 -9.11 -12.21
C GLY A 73 2.75 -9.81 -11.48
N GLY A 74 2.80 -9.75 -10.15
CA GLY A 74 3.88 -10.32 -9.33
C GLY A 74 5.15 -9.47 -9.24
N ALA A 75 5.18 -8.30 -9.87
CA ALA A 75 6.29 -7.35 -9.82
C ALA A 75 6.17 -6.43 -8.59
N HIS A 76 6.71 -6.88 -7.46
CA HIS A 76 6.61 -6.16 -6.19
C HIS A 76 7.96 -5.68 -5.62
N GLY A 77 9.07 -5.97 -6.31
CA GLY A 77 10.42 -5.61 -5.83
C GLY A 77 10.72 -4.11 -5.78
N ALA A 78 9.86 -3.27 -6.38
CA ALA A 78 9.96 -1.82 -6.31
C ALA A 78 9.25 -1.22 -5.08
N PHE A 79 8.57 -2.04 -4.29
CA PHE A 79 7.76 -1.62 -3.15
C PHE A 79 8.26 -2.27 -1.87
N ILE A 80 7.98 -1.63 -0.74
CA ILE A 80 8.32 -2.18 0.57
C ILE A 80 7.07 -2.85 1.14
N PRO A 81 7.08 -4.19 1.32
CA PRO A 81 5.97 -4.88 1.94
C PRO A 81 6.08 -4.85 3.47
N PHE A 82 4.96 -4.57 4.14
CA PHE A 82 4.82 -4.64 5.58
C PHE A 82 3.69 -5.59 5.97
N ASP A 83 3.90 -6.36 7.03
CA ASP A 83 2.82 -7.12 7.67
C ASP A 83 1.88 -6.20 8.48
N ARG A 84 0.85 -6.77 9.08
CA ARG A 84 -0.12 -6.04 9.92
C ARG A 84 0.48 -5.45 11.20
N GLN A 85 1.67 -5.88 11.61
CA GLN A 85 2.40 -5.30 12.74
C GLN A 85 3.34 -4.16 12.30
N GLY A 86 3.48 -3.93 10.98
CA GLY A 86 4.40 -2.93 10.43
C GLY A 86 5.82 -3.45 10.28
N HIS A 87 6.06 -4.76 10.39
CA HIS A 87 7.39 -5.31 10.14
C HIS A 87 7.61 -5.52 8.64
N PRO A 88 8.79 -5.18 8.12
CA PRO A 88 9.12 -5.43 6.72
C PRO A 88 9.18 -6.92 6.46
N VAL A 89 8.52 -7.35 5.38
CA VAL A 89 8.49 -8.76 4.94
C VAL A 89 9.46 -8.93 3.76
N ARG A 90 10.02 -10.13 3.59
CA ARG A 90 10.77 -10.47 2.37
C ARG A 90 10.06 -11.61 1.65
N PHE A 91 9.76 -11.39 0.38
CA PHE A 91 9.39 -12.45 -0.54
C PHE A 91 10.67 -13.08 -1.11
N GLY A 92 10.70 -14.40 -1.24
CA GLY A 92 11.85 -15.20 -1.69
C GLY A 92 11.56 -15.97 -2.95
#